data_AF-A0A2P4SJ71-F1
#
_entry.id   AF-A0A2P4SJ71-F1
#
_cell.length_a   1.000
_cell.length_b   1.000
_cell.length_c   1.000
_cell.angle_alpha   90.00
_cell.angle_beta   90.00
_cell.angle_gamma   90.00
#
_symmetry.space_group_name_H-M   'P 1'
#
loop_
_entity.id
_entity.type
_entity.pdbx_description
1 polymer ?
#
loop_
_entity_poly.entity_id
_entity_poly.type
_entity_poly.pdbx_seq_one_letter_code
_entity_poly.pdbx_strand_id
1 'polypeptide(L)'
;MDMRVQPGESVVLRGIDSTDDHGIVTYEWKQILGDPSVEIKKLEKDQAEISNLQVGTYVFQLTVTDTAQQQDFSNITIIVLNSEQTEEHCLTPKKVGWCRGSFPRWFYDPTLQQCQEFIFGGCKPNKNNYLREEECKLACRNVKGSVSGRQMP
;
A
#
# COMPACT_ATOMS: atom_id res chain seq x y z
N MET A 1 4.57 -8.00 -0.02
CA MET A 1 3.39 -7.12 0.03
C MET A 1 3.66 -5.90 -0.84
N ASP A 2 2.69 -5.44 -1.62
CA ASP A 2 2.79 -4.24 -2.46
C ASP A 2 1.95 -3.10 -1.90
N MET A 3 2.59 -1.99 -1.54
CA MET A 3 1.94 -0.78 -1.05
C MET A 3 1.88 0.24 -2.18
N ARG A 4 0.73 0.86 -2.38
CA ARG A 4 0.52 1.93 -3.35
C ARG A 4 0.32 3.23 -2.61
N VAL A 5 1.03 4.28 -3.02
CA VAL A 5 1.01 5.57 -2.34
C VAL A 5 1.03 6.73 -3.32
N GLN A 6 0.52 7.88 -2.89
CA GLN A 6 0.63 9.12 -3.65
C GLN A 6 2.03 9.74 -3.53
N PRO A 7 2.50 10.48 -4.56
CA PRO A 7 3.80 11.17 -4.51
C PRO A 7 3.92 12.13 -3.33
N GLY A 8 5.09 12.16 -2.69
CA GLY A 8 5.37 13.06 -1.57
C GLY A 8 4.78 12.65 -0.22
N GLU A 9 3.97 11.58 -0.16
CA GLU A 9 3.55 11.00 1.12
C GLU A 9 4.68 10.17 1.75
N SER A 10 4.76 10.21 3.08
CA SER A 10 5.67 9.33 3.84
C SER A 10 4.94 8.05 4.22
N VAL A 11 5.69 6.94 4.29
CA VAL A 11 5.16 5.61 4.56
C VAL A 11 5.82 5.03 5.78
N VAL A 12 5.01 4.58 6.75
CA VAL A 12 5.53 3.85 7.90
C VAL A 12 5.49 2.35 7.61
N LEU A 13 6.66 1.73 7.56
CA LEU A 13 6.83 0.28 7.49
C LEU A 13 6.91 -0.30 8.90
N ARG A 14 6.23 -1.44 9.12
CA ARG A 14 6.15 -2.11 10.42
C ARG A 14 6.62 -3.55 10.30
N GLY A 15 7.41 -4.01 11.27
CA GLY A 15 7.87 -5.39 11.40
C GLY A 15 6.98 -6.29 12.26
N ILE A 16 5.83 -5.80 12.74
CA ILE A 16 4.95 -6.51 13.69
C ILE A 16 4.41 -7.85 13.19
N ASP A 17 4.34 -8.06 11.88
CA ASP A 17 3.85 -9.31 11.30
C ASP A 17 4.93 -10.42 11.31
N SER A 18 6.15 -10.13 11.77
CA SER A 18 7.22 -11.12 11.93
C SER A 18 7.01 -11.94 13.21
N THR A 19 7.03 -13.26 13.06
CA THR A 19 6.88 -14.23 14.16
C THR A 19 8.12 -15.08 14.30
N ASP A 20 8.58 -15.30 15.53
CA ASP A 20 9.73 -16.13 15.84
C ASP A 20 9.50 -16.90 17.15
N ASP A 21 10.10 -18.08 17.28
CA ASP A 21 9.96 -18.96 18.46
C ASP A 21 10.96 -18.62 19.58
N HIS A 22 12.04 -17.90 19.27
CA HIS A 22 13.08 -17.47 20.21
C HIS A 22 13.03 -15.96 20.54
N GLY A 23 12.08 -15.24 19.96
CA GLY A 23 11.85 -13.81 20.16
C GLY A 23 12.76 -12.92 19.32
N ILE A 24 12.17 -12.01 18.57
CA ILE A 24 12.89 -11.09 17.68
C ILE A 24 13.56 -9.95 18.47
N VAL A 25 14.88 -9.81 18.29
CA VAL A 25 15.68 -8.77 18.96
C VAL A 25 15.89 -7.52 18.11
N THR A 26 16.06 -7.67 16.80
CA THR A 26 16.35 -6.52 15.91
C THR A 26 15.54 -6.55 14.63
N TYR A 27 15.18 -5.35 14.16
CA TYR A 27 14.57 -5.10 12.85
C TYR A 27 15.46 -4.11 12.12
N GLU A 28 15.86 -4.46 10.89
CA GLU A 28 16.70 -3.63 10.04
C GLU A 28 16.05 -3.47 8.66
N TRP A 29 15.86 -2.23 8.23
CA TRP A 29 15.28 -1.89 6.93
C TRP A 29 16.37 -1.42 5.98
N LYS A 30 16.43 -2.02 4.79
CA LYS A 30 17.40 -1.66 3.76
C LYS A 30 16.70 -1.44 2.42
N GLN A 31 17.04 -0.35 1.73
CA GLN A 31 16.63 -0.16 0.35
C GLN A 31 17.45 -1.08 -0.57
N ILE A 32 16.74 -1.84 -1.41
CA ILE A 32 17.31 -2.74 -2.42
C ILE A 32 17.17 -2.13 -3.82
N LEU A 33 16.05 -1.44 -4.09
CA LEU A 33 15.76 -0.81 -5.37
C LEU A 33 15.06 0.53 -5.17
N GLY A 34 15.30 1.49 -6.06
CA GLY A 34 14.61 2.77 -6.13
C GLY A 34 15.58 3.94 -6.18
N ASP A 35 15.05 5.16 -6.06
CA ASP A 35 15.83 6.39 -5.97
C ASP A 35 16.69 6.40 -4.68
N PRO A 36 18.01 6.62 -4.76
CA PRO A 36 18.89 6.64 -3.58
C PRO A 36 18.69 7.85 -2.65
N SER A 37 17.91 8.86 -3.07
CA SER A 37 17.57 10.03 -2.25
C SER A 37 16.46 9.77 -1.23
N VAL A 38 15.88 8.56 -1.21
CA VAL A 38 14.93 8.15 -0.18
C VAL A 38 15.57 8.22 1.20
N GLU A 39 14.80 8.71 2.16
CA GLU A 39 15.20 8.77 3.56
C GLU A 39 14.50 7.65 4.34
N ILE A 40 15.28 6.90 5.12
CA ILE A 40 14.78 5.86 6.03
C ILE A 40 15.07 6.31 7.46
N LYS A 41 14.02 6.70 8.18
CA LYS A 41 14.12 7.15 9.57
C LYS A 41 13.54 6.09 10.50
N LYS A 42 14.36 5.57 11.42
CA LYS A 42 13.88 4.67 12.48
C LYS A 42 12.98 5.44 13.45
N LEU A 43 11.75 4.97 13.66
CA LEU A 43 10.80 5.56 14.61
C LEU A 43 10.77 4.79 15.94
N GLU A 44 10.61 3.47 15.87
CA GLU A 44 10.55 2.58 17.02
C GLU A 44 11.46 1.35 16.81
N LYS A 45 11.34 0.33 17.67
CA LYS A 45 12.14 -0.90 17.56
C LYS A 45 11.92 -1.58 16.20
N ASP A 46 10.68 -1.63 15.75
CA ASP A 46 10.14 -2.38 14.61
C ASP A 46 9.52 -1.49 13.52
N GLN A 47 9.55 -0.17 13.70
CA GLN A 47 8.95 0.81 12.76
C GLN A 47 10.00 1.71 12.12
N ALA A 48 9.85 1.93 10.82
CA ALA A 48 10.63 2.89 10.05
C ALA A 48 9.72 3.77 9.17
N GLU A 49 9.99 5.06 9.15
CA GLU A 49 9.37 6.03 8.25
C GLU A 49 10.24 6.18 6.99
N ILE A 50 9.60 6.01 5.85
CA ILE A 50 10.19 6.19 4.52
C ILE A 50 9.65 7.50 3.96
N SER A 51 10.53 8.46 3.70
CA SER A 51 10.19 9.79 3.16
C SER A 51 10.94 10.08 1.87
N ASN A 52 10.62 11.22 1.25
CA ASN A 52 11.16 11.66 -0.05
C ASN A 52 10.90 10.66 -1.20
N LEU A 53 9.74 10.01 -1.17
CA LEU A 53 9.31 9.07 -2.20
C LEU A 53 8.84 9.81 -3.47
N GLN A 54 9.61 9.66 -4.55
CA GLN A 54 9.26 10.15 -5.89
C GLN A 54 8.53 9.07 -6.71
N VAL A 55 7.82 9.47 -7.76
CA VAL A 55 7.11 8.53 -8.67
C VAL A 55 8.04 7.41 -9.13
N GLY A 56 7.65 6.16 -8.90
CA GLY A 56 8.50 5.02 -9.18
C GLY A 56 8.19 3.79 -8.32
N THR A 57 9.06 2.79 -8.41
CA THR A 57 8.96 1.55 -7.63
C THR A 57 10.20 1.41 -6.76
N TYR A 58 9.96 1.12 -5.49
CA TYR A 58 10.98 0.94 -4.46
C TYR A 58 10.83 -0.44 -3.85
N VAL A 59 11.96 -1.09 -3.54
CA VAL A 59 11.98 -2.37 -2.84
C VAL A 59 12.79 -2.19 -1.57
N PHE A 60 12.17 -2.48 -0.43
CA PHE A 60 12.80 -2.48 0.88
C PHE A 60 12.84 -3.90 1.42
N GLN A 61 13.97 -4.28 1.99
CA GLN A 61 14.16 -5.53 2.69
C GLN A 61 14.10 -5.25 4.19
N LEU A 62 13.20 -5.96 4.89
CA LEU A 62 13.24 -6.11 6.32
C LEU A 62 14.09 -7.34 6.64
N THR A 63 15.13 -7.17 7.43
CA THR A 63 15.87 -8.27 8.06
C THR A 63 15.52 -8.29 9.55
N VAL A 64 15.07 -9.45 10.03
CA VAL A 64 14.83 -9.70 11.46
C VAL A 64 15.93 -10.60 12.00
N THR A 65 16.39 -10.32 13.22
CA THR A 65 17.35 -11.18 13.93
C THR A 65 16.72 -11.66 15.23
N ASP A 66 16.86 -12.95 15.54
CA ASP A 66 16.39 -13.57 16.79
C ASP A 66 17.45 -13.52 17.93
N THR A 67 17.09 -14.01 19.11
CA THR A 67 18.03 -14.09 20.25
C THR A 67 19.19 -15.08 20.03
N ALA A 68 19.04 -16.02 19.10
CA ALA A 68 20.05 -16.99 18.70
C ALA A 68 20.93 -16.50 17.52
N GLN A 69 20.81 -15.22 17.14
CA GLN A 69 21.54 -14.57 16.03
C GLN A 69 21.21 -15.14 14.65
N GLN A 70 20.11 -15.87 14.51
CA GLN A 70 19.56 -16.28 13.23
C GLN A 70 18.85 -15.11 12.59
N GLN A 71 18.90 -15.06 11.26
CA GLN A 71 18.31 -13.99 10.48
C GLN A 71 17.34 -14.55 9.45
N ASP A 72 16.23 -13.85 9.28
CA ASP A 72 15.34 -14.02 8.15
C ASP A 72 15.01 -12.66 7.52
N PHE A 73 14.58 -12.67 6.26
CA PHE A 73 14.31 -11.45 5.53
C PHE A 73 13.01 -11.51 4.73
N SER A 74 12.39 -10.34 4.57
CA SER A 74 11.19 -10.17 3.76
C SER A 74 11.27 -8.89 2.94
N ASN A 75 10.78 -8.94 1.71
CA ASN A 75 10.78 -7.78 0.81
C ASN A 75 9.39 -7.13 0.73
N ILE A 76 9.39 -5.80 0.81
CA ILE A 76 8.22 -4.95 0.64
C ILE A 76 8.44 -4.04 -0.56
N THR A 77 7.43 -3.96 -1.42
CA THR A 77 7.46 -3.08 -2.59
C THR A 77 6.56 -1.88 -2.34
N ILE A 78 7.11 -0.67 -2.47
CA ILE A 78 6.34 0.58 -2.47
C ILE A 78 6.27 1.10 -3.91
N ILE A 79 5.06 1.34 -4.38
CA ILE A 79 4.78 1.90 -5.71
C ILE A 79 4.19 3.29 -5.50
N VAL A 80 4.94 4.30 -5.92
CA VAL A 80 4.50 5.71 -5.89
C VAL A 80 3.82 6.00 -7.22
N LEU A 81 2.50 6.22 -7.15
CA LEU A 81 1.65 6.29 -8.34
C LEU A 81 1.92 7.56 -9.16
N ASN A 82 1.98 7.40 -10.48
CA ASN A 82 1.93 8.54 -11.41
C ASN A 82 0.48 9.00 -11.64
N SER A 83 0.27 9.99 -12.51
CA SER A 83 -1.06 10.53 -12.81
C SER A 83 -2.00 9.50 -13.44
N GLU A 84 -1.54 8.75 -14.44
CA GLU A 84 -2.32 7.71 -15.13
C GLU A 84 -2.74 6.60 -14.16
N GLN A 85 -1.81 6.14 -13.33
CA GLN A 85 -2.09 5.15 -12.30
C GLN A 85 -3.06 5.68 -11.25
N THR A 86 -2.97 6.96 -10.88
CA THR A 86 -3.92 7.60 -9.95
C THR A 86 -5.33 7.64 -10.53
N GLU A 87 -5.48 7.87 -11.84
CA GLU A 87 -6.78 7.79 -12.51
C GLU A 87 -7.39 6.38 -12.37
N GLU A 88 -6.61 5.33 -12.63
CA GLU A 88 -7.09 3.95 -12.51
C GLU A 88 -7.39 3.55 -11.07
N HIS A 89 -6.49 3.88 -10.14
CA HIS A 89 -6.50 3.42 -8.75
C HIS A 89 -7.45 4.20 -7.84
N CYS A 90 -7.74 5.47 -8.17
CA CYS A 90 -8.48 6.36 -7.27
C CYS A 90 -9.68 7.03 -7.96
N LEU A 91 -9.66 7.22 -9.28
CA LEU A 91 -10.72 7.97 -9.98
C LEU A 91 -11.71 7.08 -10.75
N THR A 92 -11.47 5.77 -10.83
CA THR A 92 -12.46 4.84 -11.41
C THR A 92 -13.58 4.51 -10.40
N PRO A 93 -14.84 4.34 -10.84
CA PRO A 93 -15.92 3.95 -9.95
C PRO A 93 -15.71 2.56 -9.37
N LYS A 94 -16.34 2.24 -8.24
CA LYS A 94 -16.38 0.86 -7.74
C LYS A 94 -16.92 -0.11 -8.80
N LYS A 95 -16.33 -1.31 -8.88
CA LYS A 95 -16.73 -2.35 -9.83
C LYS A 95 -17.05 -3.66 -9.12
N VAL A 96 -18.34 -4.03 -9.08
CA VAL A 96 -18.80 -5.30 -8.49
C VAL A 96 -18.39 -6.50 -9.36
N GLY A 97 -18.54 -6.39 -10.68
CA GLY A 97 -18.33 -7.50 -11.61
C GLY A 97 -19.53 -8.47 -11.68
N TRP A 98 -19.49 -9.42 -12.62
CA TRP A 98 -20.57 -10.37 -12.90
C TRP A 98 -20.57 -11.64 -12.00
N CYS A 99 -19.51 -11.85 -11.20
CA CYS A 99 -19.43 -12.98 -10.28
C CYS A 99 -20.33 -12.73 -9.06
N ARG A 100 -20.83 -13.81 -8.45
CA ARG A 100 -21.81 -13.77 -7.35
C ARG A 100 -21.20 -14.03 -5.98
N GLY A 101 -19.90 -13.79 -5.83
CA GLY A 101 -19.24 -13.83 -4.52
C GLY A 101 -19.59 -12.59 -3.68
N SER A 102 -19.30 -12.68 -2.39
CA SER A 102 -19.49 -11.57 -1.45
C SER A 102 -18.17 -11.29 -0.74
N PHE A 103 -17.32 -10.47 -1.38
CA PHE A 103 -16.02 -10.11 -0.84
C PHE A 103 -16.05 -8.63 -0.42
N PRO A 104 -16.05 -8.32 0.90
CA PRO A 104 -15.87 -6.96 1.39
C PRO A 104 -14.55 -6.38 0.88
N ARG A 105 -14.62 -5.19 0.27
CA ARG A 105 -13.48 -4.46 -0.29
C ARG A 105 -13.66 -2.97 -0.08
N TRP A 106 -12.58 -2.22 -0.22
CA TRP A 106 -12.56 -0.77 -0.13
C TRP A 106 -12.33 -0.16 -1.52
N PHE A 107 -12.99 0.95 -1.81
CA PHE A 107 -12.71 1.80 -2.96
C PHE A 107 -12.65 3.26 -2.52
N TYR A 108 -11.89 4.08 -3.23
CA TYR A 108 -11.85 5.52 -3.01
C TYR A 108 -12.98 6.21 -3.76
N ASP A 109 -13.80 6.99 -3.05
CA ASP A 109 -14.75 7.92 -3.65
C ASP A 109 -14.13 9.32 -3.68
N PRO A 110 -13.70 9.83 -4.85
CA PRO A 110 -13.07 11.15 -4.96
C PRO A 110 -14.06 12.31 -4.76
N THR A 111 -15.37 12.04 -4.86
CA THR A 111 -16.42 13.04 -4.58
C THR A 111 -16.52 13.32 -3.09
N LEU A 112 -16.45 12.26 -2.28
CA LEU A 112 -16.48 12.34 -0.82
C LEU A 112 -15.08 12.44 -0.19
N GLN A 113 -14.04 12.27 -1.01
CA GLN A 113 -12.63 12.17 -0.61
C GLN A 113 -12.39 11.11 0.48
N GLN A 114 -13.09 9.98 0.37
CA GLN A 114 -13.14 8.96 1.42
C GLN A 114 -13.05 7.56 0.83
N CYS A 115 -12.38 6.67 1.56
CA CYS A 115 -12.45 5.24 1.29
C CYS A 115 -13.76 4.68 1.84
N GLN A 116 -14.50 3.99 1.00
CA GLN A 116 -15.78 3.38 1.34
C GLN A 116 -15.75 1.87 1.08
N GLU A 117 -16.46 1.13 1.91
CA GLU A 117 -16.64 -0.31 1.71
C GLU A 117 -17.66 -0.58 0.58
N PHE A 118 -17.43 -1.64 -0.19
CA PHE A 118 -18.38 -2.20 -1.13
C PHE A 118 -18.22 -3.72 -1.24
N ILE A 119 -19.25 -4.38 -1.77
CA ILE A 119 -19.19 -5.82 -2.06
C ILE A 119 -18.64 -6.04 -3.47
N PHE A 120 -17.46 -6.67 -3.55
CA PHE A 120 -16.89 -7.13 -4.79
C PHE A 120 -17.38 -8.55 -5.11
N GLY A 121 -17.85 -8.78 -6.33
CA GLY A 121 -18.38 -10.05 -6.80
C GLY A 121 -17.34 -11.16 -6.93
N GLY A 122 -16.05 -10.83 -6.88
CA GLY A 122 -14.93 -11.79 -6.85
C GLY A 122 -14.17 -11.97 -8.16
N CYS A 123 -14.55 -11.28 -9.24
CA CYS A 123 -13.81 -11.36 -10.50
C CYS A 123 -13.84 -10.08 -11.34
N LYS A 124 -12.82 -9.95 -12.21
CA LYS A 124 -12.58 -8.78 -13.08
C LYS A 124 -12.60 -7.44 -12.31
N PRO A 125 -11.85 -7.32 -11.20
CA PRO A 125 -11.76 -6.07 -10.47
C PRO A 125 -11.15 -4.98 -11.36
N ASN A 126 -11.52 -3.72 -11.12
CA ASN A 126 -10.69 -2.59 -11.52
C ASN A 126 -9.61 -2.34 -10.45
N LYS A 127 -8.79 -1.30 -10.66
CA LYS A 127 -7.67 -0.96 -9.78
C LYS A 127 -8.10 -0.24 -8.50
N ASN A 128 -9.24 0.46 -8.50
CA ASN A 128 -9.86 1.03 -7.30
C ASN A 128 -10.62 -0.04 -6.49
N ASN A 129 -9.87 -1.01 -5.96
CA ASN A 129 -10.36 -2.16 -5.20
C ASN A 129 -9.27 -2.67 -4.26
N TYR A 130 -9.43 -2.39 -2.96
CA TYR A 130 -8.44 -2.64 -1.91
C TYR A 130 -8.99 -3.65 -0.90
N LEU A 131 -8.11 -4.45 -0.31
CA LEU A 131 -8.51 -5.43 0.70
C LEU A 131 -8.74 -4.74 2.05
N ARG A 132 -7.88 -3.79 2.40
CA ARG A 132 -7.91 -3.06 3.68
C ARG A 132 -8.18 -1.57 3.45
N GLU A 133 -8.85 -0.93 4.41
CA GLU A 133 -9.11 0.52 4.36
C GLU A 133 -7.81 1.33 4.31
N GLU A 134 -6.80 0.90 5.07
CA GLU A 134 -5.49 1.56 5.14
C GLU A 134 -4.78 1.56 3.79
N GLU A 135 -4.88 0.48 3.01
CA GLU A 135 -4.31 0.40 1.66
C GLU A 135 -4.99 1.42 0.72
N CYS A 136 -6.32 1.54 0.81
CA CYS A 136 -7.07 2.53 0.04
C CYS A 136 -6.66 3.96 0.43
N LYS A 137 -6.56 4.23 1.74
CA LYS A 137 -6.18 5.55 2.27
C LYS A 137 -4.77 5.94 1.83
N LEU A 138 -3.82 5.00 1.88
CA LEU A 138 -2.46 5.21 1.42
C LEU A 138 -2.40 5.48 -0.10
N ALA A 139 -3.13 4.68 -0.89
CA ALA A 139 -3.13 4.79 -2.34
C ALA A 139 -3.76 6.09 -2.86
N CYS A 140 -4.77 6.63 -2.17
CA CYS A 140 -5.61 7.70 -2.69
C CYS A 140 -5.70 8.93 -1.78
N ARG A 141 -4.81 9.07 -0.79
CA ARG A 141 -4.80 10.22 0.11
C ARG A 141 -4.75 11.53 -0.68
N ASN A 142 -5.59 12.49 -0.32
CA ASN A 142 -5.60 13.84 -0.91
C ASN A 142 -5.87 13.89 -2.42
N VAL A 143 -6.28 12.79 -3.07
CA VAL A 143 -6.61 12.76 -4.49
C VAL A 143 -7.92 13.50 -4.72
N LYS A 144 -7.89 14.52 -5.59
CA LYS A 144 -9.09 15.28 -5.99
C LYS A 144 -9.42 14.99 -7.44
N GLY A 145 -10.69 14.74 -7.73
CA GLY A 145 -11.16 14.53 -9.09
C GLY A 145 -12.64 14.18 -9.15
N SER A 146 -13.20 14.20 -10.35
CA SER A 146 -14.49 13.56 -10.62
C SER A 146 -14.25 12.11 -11.04
N VAL A 147 -15.19 11.22 -10.69
CA VAL A 147 -15.15 9.83 -11.17
C VAL A 147 -15.05 9.81 -12.70
N SER A 148 -13.96 9.26 -13.22
CA SER A 148 -13.74 9.11 -14.65
C SER A 148 -14.59 7.95 -15.17
N GLY A 149 -15.78 8.25 -15.65
CA GLY A 149 -16.64 7.31 -16.37
C GLY A 149 -18.12 7.47 -16.07
N ARG A 150 -18.90 7.78 -17.11
CA ARG A 150 -20.37 7.66 -17.11
C ARG A 150 -20.74 6.28 -16.58
N GLN A 151 -21.58 6.23 -15.54
CA GLN A 151 -22.30 5.01 -15.18
C GLN A 151 -23.01 4.51 -16.44
N MET A 152 -22.53 3.41 -17.02
CA MET A 152 -23.38 2.66 -17.95
C MET A 152 -24.50 2.07 -17.09
N PRO A 153 -25.77 2.37 -17.42
CA PRO A 153 -26.94 1.92 -16.66
C PRO A 153 -27.04 0.39 -16.62
#